data_AF-A0A3C0Y4Q4-F1
#
_entry.id   AF-A0A3C0Y4Q4-F1
#
_cell.length_a   1.000
_cell.length_b   1.000
_cell.length_c   1.000
_cell.angle_alpha   90.00
_cell.angle_beta   90.00
_cell.angle_gamma   90.00
#
_symmetry.space_group_name_H-M   'P 1'
#
loop_
_entity.id
_entity.type
_entity.pdbx_description
1 polymer ?
#
loop_
_entity_poly.entity_id
_entity_poly.type
_entity_poly.pdbx_seq_one_letter_code
_entity_poly.pdbx_strand_id
1 'polypeptide(L)' 'MKIQVRDVPPRSVWALQQAGIHPLLAQLFAARGVHSMDELDDGLAKLLPPASLRGSREAAQLLADAMAAGKKICVVAD' A
#
# COMPACT_ATOMS: atom_id res chain seq x y z
N MET A 1 -21.16 22.30 0.00
CA MET A 1 -20.02 21.51 -0.48
C MET A 1 -19.14 22.43 -1.33
N LYS A 2 -17.89 22.69 -0.92
CA LYS A 2 -16.98 23.63 -1.61
C LYS A 2 -15.89 22.81 -2.28
N ILE A 3 -15.80 22.86 -3.60
CA ILE A 3 -14.73 22.19 -4.35
C ILE A 3 -13.46 23.03 -4.19
N GLN A 4 -12.38 22.42 -3.71
CA GLN A 4 -11.07 23.05 -3.62
C GLN A 4 -10.08 22.30 -4.52
N VAL A 5 -9.22 23.07 -5.20
CA VAL A 5 -8.12 22.52 -5.99
C VAL A 5 -7.03 22.04 -5.02
N ARG A 6 -6.56 20.80 -5.19
CA ARG A 6 -5.45 20.25 -4.41
C ARG A 6 -4.13 20.84 -4.88
N ASP A 7 -3.20 21.01 -3.93
CA ASP A 7 -1.82 21.39 -4.28
C ASP A 7 -1.16 20.29 -5.13
N VAL A 8 -0.36 20.70 -6.11
CA VAL A 8 0.29 19.80 -7.05
C VAL A 8 1.78 20.14 -7.10
N PRO A 9 2.63 19.45 -6.32
CA PRO A 9 4.04 19.78 -6.24
C PRO A 9 4.73 19.64 -7.62
N PRO A 10 5.31 20.71 -8.18
CA PRO A 10 5.90 20.67 -9.54
C PRO A 10 7.02 19.63 -9.68
N ARG A 11 7.77 19.40 -8.59
CA ARG A 11 8.85 18.41 -8.56
C ARG A 11 8.33 16.97 -8.72
N SER A 12 7.21 16.64 -8.07
CA SER A 12 6.58 15.33 -8.22
C SER A 12 6.07 15.12 -9.63
N VAL A 13 5.39 16.13 -10.21
CA VAL A 13 4.89 16.06 -11.59
C VAL A 13 6.04 15.82 -12.57
N TRP A 14 7.12 16.58 -12.42
CA TRP A 14 8.31 16.41 -13.26
C TRP A 14 8.91 15.01 -13.12
N ALA A 15 9.12 14.52 -11.90
CA ALA A 15 9.70 13.19 -11.66
C ALA A 15 8.85 12.07 -12.28
N LEU A 16 7.53 12.14 -12.14
CA LEU A 16 6.59 11.18 -12.72
C LEU A 16 6.58 11.24 -14.26
N GLN A 17 6.64 12.43 -14.84
CA GLN A 17 6.74 12.59 -16.31
C GLN A 17 8.06 12.03 -16.86
N GLN A 18 9.18 12.26 -16.17
CA GLN A 18 10.48 11.68 -16.55
C GLN A 18 10.48 10.14 -16.45
N ALA A 19 9.68 9.58 -15.54
CA ALA A 19 9.46 8.14 -15.46
C ALA A 19 8.52 7.58 -16.54
N GLY A 20 8.07 8.40 -17.49
CA GLY A 20 7.22 7.98 -18.61
C GLY A 20 5.71 8.04 -18.34
N ILE A 21 5.28 8.60 -17.20
CA ILE A 21 3.86 8.74 -16.88
C ILE A 21 3.24 9.87 -17.72
N HIS A 22 2.05 9.61 -18.26
CA HIS A 22 1.29 10.58 -19.03
C HIS A 22 1.11 11.91 -18.23
N PRO A 23 1.28 13.10 -18.85
CA PRO A 23 1.28 14.38 -18.15
C PRO A 23 0.05 14.66 -17.28
N LEU A 24 -1.13 14.21 -17.71
CA LEU A 24 -2.36 14.31 -16.92
C LEU A 24 -2.31 13.42 -15.67
N LEU A 25 -1.85 12.18 -15.81
CA LEU A 25 -1.76 11.24 -14.69
C LEU A 25 -0.70 11.69 -13.68
N ALA A 26 0.44 12.21 -14.15
CA ALA A 26 1.47 12.78 -13.28
C ALA A 26 0.92 13.90 -12.38
N GLN A 27 0.07 14.79 -12.91
CA GLN A 27 -0.62 15.82 -12.12
C GLN A 27 -1.59 15.21 -11.11
N LEU A 28 -2.41 14.23 -11.52
CA LEU A 28 -3.39 13.59 -10.65
C LEU A 28 -2.76 12.77 -9.52
N PHE A 29 -1.61 12.14 -9.77
CA PHE A 29 -0.82 11.38 -8.80
C PHE A 29 -0.07 12.31 -7.85
N ALA A 30 0.61 13.34 -8.36
CA ALA A 30 1.23 14.37 -7.53
C ALA A 30 0.21 15.04 -6.58
N ALA A 31 -1.00 15.33 -7.07
CA ALA A 31 -2.11 15.86 -6.27
C ALA A 31 -2.63 14.87 -5.20
N ARG A 32 -2.23 13.60 -5.25
CA ARG A 32 -2.54 12.56 -4.26
C ARG A 32 -1.36 12.27 -3.31
N GLY A 33 -0.26 13.00 -3.44
CA GLY A 33 0.94 12.77 -2.63
C GLY A 33 1.83 11.65 -3.15
N VAL A 34 1.70 11.25 -4.41
CA VAL A 34 2.64 10.33 -5.06
C VAL A 34 3.83 11.15 -5.58
N HIS A 35 5.04 10.80 -5.16
CA HIS A 35 6.24 11.58 -5.47
C HIS A 35 7.17 10.91 -6.48
N SER A 36 7.06 9.60 -6.66
CA SER A 36 7.93 8.80 -7.52
C SER A 36 7.19 7.63 -8.17
N MET A 37 7.78 7.05 -9.23
CA MET A 37 7.23 5.88 -9.90
C MET A 37 7.19 4.63 -9.00
N ASP A 38 8.14 4.51 -8.06
CA ASP A 38 8.19 3.40 -7.11
C ASP A 38 6.97 3.30 -6.20
N GLU A 39 6.29 4.43 -5.94
CA GLU A 39 5.06 4.46 -5.13
C GLU A 39 3.83 4.00 -5.91
N LEU A 40 3.95 3.84 -7.24
CA LEU A 40 2.90 3.31 -8.11
C LEU A 40 3.11 1.83 -8.44
N ASP A 41 4.21 1.24 -7.97
CA ASP A 41 4.46 -0.19 -8.10
C ASP A 41 3.55 -0.97 -7.15
N ASP A 42 2.57 -1.66 -7.72
CA ASP A 42 1.62 -2.53 -7.03
C ASP A 42 2.13 -3.99 -6.91
N GLY A 43 3.38 -4.23 -7.28
CA GLY A 43 4.03 -5.52 -7.17
C GLY A 43 4.14 -6.03 -5.73
N LEU A 44 3.88 -7.33 -5.55
CA LEU A 44 3.96 -8.00 -4.25
C LEU A 44 5.35 -7.89 -3.59
N ALA A 45 6.40 -7.63 -4.37
CA ALA A 45 7.77 -7.46 -3.87
C ALA A 45 7.94 -6.23 -2.97
N LYS A 46 7.04 -5.24 -3.04
CA LYS A 46 7.05 -4.04 -2.20
C LYS A 46 6.29 -4.23 -0.87
N LEU A 47 5.59 -5.35 -0.69
CA LEU A 47 4.90 -5.65 0.56
C LEU A 47 5.91 -5.88 1.69
N LEU A 48 5.55 -5.45 2.90
CA LEU A 48 6.32 -5.77 4.09
C LEU A 48 6.40 -7.29 4.26
N PRO A 49 7.59 -7.87 4.55
CA PRO A 49 7.70 -9.28 4.87
C PRO A 49 6.77 -9.63 6.03
N PRO A 50 5.97 -10.71 5.98
CA PRO A 50 5.06 -11.06 7.07
C PRO A 50 5.78 -11.17 8.43
N ALA A 51 7.03 -11.63 8.42
CA ALA A 51 7.88 -11.74 9.60
C ALA A 51 8.26 -10.39 10.26
N SER A 52 8.09 -9.26 9.56
CA SER A 52 8.32 -7.93 10.16
C SER A 52 7.11 -7.42 10.95
N LEU A 53 5.94 -8.06 10.81
CA LEU A 53 4.76 -7.72 11.59
C LEU A 53 4.90 -8.28 13.01
N ARG A 54 4.71 -7.43 14.02
CA ARG A 54 4.86 -7.81 15.42
C ARG A 54 3.93 -8.97 15.77
N GLY A 55 4.48 -10.07 16.26
CA GLY A 55 3.73 -11.24 16.72
C GLY A 55 3.20 -12.14 15.59
N SER A 56 3.57 -11.89 14.33
CA SER A 56 3.04 -12.64 13.19
C SER A 56 3.45 -14.11 13.20
N ARG A 57 4.68 -14.42 13.64
CA ARG A 57 5.19 -15.79 13.71
C ARG A 57 4.45 -16.60 14.76
N GLU A 58 4.32 -16.03 15.96
CA GLU A 58 3.64 -16.66 17.09
C GLU A 58 2.15 -16.87 16.77
N ALA A 59 1.49 -15.88 16.16
CA ALA A 59 0.12 -15.99 15.72
C ALA A 59 -0.06 -17.07 14.63
N ALA A 60 0.85 -17.12 13.64
CA ALA A 60 0.81 -18.13 12.59
C ALA A 60 0.96 -19.56 13.15
N GLN A 61 1.85 -19.75 14.13
CA GLN A 61 2.04 -21.04 14.77
C GLN A 61 0.81 -21.45 15.60
N LEU A 62 0.25 -20.54 16.40
CA LEU A 62 -0.99 -20.78 17.14
C LEU A 62 -2.15 -21.16 16.21
N LEU A 63 -2.27 -20.47 15.07
CA LEU A 63 -3.30 -20.76 14.08
C LEU A 63 -3.10 -22.14 13.44
N ALA A 64 -1.86 -22.48 13.06
CA ALA A 64 -1.53 -23.78 12.49
C ALA A 64 -1.86 -24.92 13.47
N ASP A 65 -1.51 -24.76 14.75
CA ASP A 65 -1.80 -25.75 15.79
C ASP A 65 -3.32 -25.90 16.02
N ALA A 66 -4.06 -24.81 16.00
CA ALA A 66 -5.52 -24.82 16.13
C ALA A 66 -6.20 -25.52 14.94
N MET A 67 -5.71 -25.29 13.71
CA MET A 67 -6.16 -25.96 12.51
C MET A 67 -5.86 -27.46 12.55
N ALA A 68 -4.64 -27.84 12.93
CA ALA A 68 -4.23 -29.24 13.06
C ALA A 68 -5.07 -29.99 14.11
N ALA A 69 -5.46 -29.31 15.18
CA ALA A 69 -6.34 -29.85 16.22
C ALA A 69 -7.84 -29.78 15.86
N GLY A 70 -8.22 -29.32 14.66
CA GLY A 70 -9.61 -29.25 14.23
C GLY A 70 -10.48 -28.30 15.06
N LYS A 71 -9.88 -27.26 15.66
CA LYS A 71 -10.60 -26.30 16.50
C LYS A 71 -11.52 -25.42 15.65
N LYS A 72 -12.64 -25.00 16.23
CA LYS A 72 -13.50 -23.97 15.63
C LYS A 72 -12.81 -22.61 15.75
N ILE A 73 -12.64 -21.93 14.61
CA ILE A 73 -12.01 -20.61 14.52
C ILE A 73 -13.09 -19.59 14.16
N CYS A 74 -13.21 -18.53 14.96
CA CYS A 74 -14.09 -17.39 14.70
C CYS A 74 -13.21 -16.16 14.44
N VAL A 75 -13.42 -15.52 13.29
CA VAL A 75 -12.74 -14.26 12.93
C VAL A 75 -13.71 -13.13 13.18
N VAL A 76 -13.32 -12.20 14.04
CA VAL A 76 -14.10 -10.98 14.35
C VAL A 76 -13.33 -9.80 13.76
N ALA A 77 -13.97 -9.07 12.85
CA ALA A 77 -13.50 -7.80 12.30
C ALA A 77 -14.42 -6.67 12.78
N ASP A 78 -13.98 -5.42 12.61
CA ASP A 78 -14.74 -4.21 12.90
C ASP A 78 -15.83 -3.89 11.86
#